data_AF-A0A553NG01-F1
#
_entry.id   AF-A0A553NG01-F1
#
_cell.length_a   1.000
_cell.length_b   1.000
_cell.length_c   1.000
_cell.angle_alpha   90.00
_cell.angle_beta   90.00
_cell.angle_gamma   90.00
#
_symmetry.space_group_name_H-M   'P 1'
#
loop_
_entity.id
_entity.type
_entity.pdbx_description
1 polymer ?
#
loop_
_entity_poly.entity_id
_entity_poly.type
_entity_poly.pdbx_seq_one_letter_code
_entity_poly.pdbx_strand_id
1 'polypeptide(L)'
;MGNMLSSRRVQESLHIDDSPDSNDKRLFPSHMYTGPLKLGDPNYRELSNMEKDPLIPQRMRDVSRELCPDEVKKFLECGKKEGLASFYQCQGQKDEMVKCIAKWQDNPQFKEAITQEYLNERSHYRQTGIRTSRYQSTKYIHRDPNDPPLGPDGQYRPRKPAQWDESYPNGAPEWAGDIYK
;
A
#
# COMPACT_ATOMS: atom_id res chain seq x y z
N MET A 1 -16.13 42.64 -14.98
CA MET A 1 -15.47 42.11 -13.76
C MET A 1 -16.15 40.79 -13.43
N GLY A 2 -15.55 39.68 -13.86
CA GLY A 2 -16.13 38.35 -13.67
C GLY A 2 -15.70 37.79 -12.32
N ASN A 3 -16.62 37.66 -11.38
CA ASN A 3 -16.38 36.97 -10.11
C ASN A 3 -16.21 35.48 -10.40
N MET A 4 -14.99 34.97 -10.34
CA MET A 4 -14.76 33.53 -10.26
C MET A 4 -15.21 33.06 -8.88
N LEU A 5 -16.40 32.46 -8.83
CA LEU A 5 -16.84 31.62 -7.73
C LEU A 5 -15.96 30.36 -7.73
N SER A 6 -14.75 30.47 -7.17
CA SER A 6 -14.01 29.27 -6.79
C SER A 6 -14.82 28.56 -5.70
N SER A 7 -15.18 27.30 -5.93
CA SER A 7 -15.95 26.55 -4.95
C SER A 7 -15.16 26.47 -3.64
N ARG A 8 -15.83 26.66 -2.50
CA ARG A 8 -15.24 26.59 -1.15
C ARG A 8 -14.38 25.33 -0.93
N ARG A 9 -14.70 24.25 -1.64
CA ARG A 9 -14.01 22.95 -1.64
C ARG A 9 -12.58 23.01 -2.21
N VAL A 10 -12.29 23.93 -3.13
CA VAL A 10 -10.92 24.13 -3.68
C VAL A 10 -10.06 24.93 -2.71
N GLN A 11 -10.65 25.91 -2.02
CA GLN A 11 -9.94 26.68 -0.99
C GLN A 11 -9.56 25.83 0.22
N GLU A 12 -10.39 24.86 0.60
CA GLU A 12 -10.12 23.95 1.72
C GLU A 12 -8.96 22.96 1.43
N SER A 13 -8.71 22.66 0.15
CA SER A 13 -7.61 21.77 -0.29
C SER A 13 -6.25 22.45 -0.44
N LEU A 14 -6.16 23.77 -0.33
CA LEU A 14 -4.91 24.51 -0.41
C LEU A 14 -4.47 24.91 1.00
N HIS A 15 -3.71 24.03 1.66
CA HIS A 15 -2.97 24.41 2.85
C HIS A 15 -1.81 25.30 2.42
N ILE A 16 -2.03 26.61 2.50
CA ILE A 16 -0.96 27.61 2.41
C ILE A 16 -0.21 27.53 3.73
N ASP A 17 0.95 26.87 3.73
CA ASP A 17 1.84 26.83 4.88
C ASP A 17 2.46 28.22 5.07
N ASP A 18 2.12 28.91 6.17
CA ASP A 18 2.78 30.15 6.61
C ASP A 18 4.17 29.82 7.20
N SER A 19 5.12 29.43 6.34
CA SER A 19 6.54 29.30 6.72
C SER A 19 7.27 30.63 6.49
N PRO A 20 8.09 31.11 7.46
CA PRO A 20 8.59 32.48 7.49
C PRO A 20 9.84 32.71 6.62
N ASP A 21 10.02 31.94 5.55
CA ASP A 21 11.11 32.15 4.59
C ASP A 21 10.58 32.29 3.16
N SER A 22 11.11 33.32 2.52
CA SER A 22 10.50 34.12 1.47
C SER A 22 10.40 33.47 0.09
N ASN A 23 9.36 33.86 -0.65
CA ASN A 23 9.21 33.83 -2.12
C ASN A 23 8.87 32.53 -2.88
N ASP A 24 8.79 31.36 -2.26
CA ASP A 24 8.46 30.15 -3.02
C ASP A 24 6.95 29.85 -3.01
N LYS A 25 6.23 30.39 -4.00
CA LYS A 25 4.80 30.06 -4.25
C LYS A 25 4.68 28.64 -4.78
N ARG A 26 4.85 27.64 -3.93
CA ARG A 26 4.72 26.23 -4.28
C ARG A 26 3.25 25.80 -4.20
N LEU A 27 2.82 25.02 -5.18
CA LEU A 27 1.44 24.51 -5.27
C LEU A 27 1.17 23.33 -4.32
N PHE A 28 2.20 22.62 -3.87
CA PHE A 28 2.06 21.49 -2.97
C PHE A 28 2.83 21.73 -1.66
N PRO A 29 2.43 21.04 -0.57
CA PRO A 29 3.07 21.16 0.73
C PRO A 29 4.57 20.89 0.70
N SER A 30 5.30 21.55 1.60
CA SER A 30 6.77 21.44 1.68
C SER A 30 7.27 20.00 1.83
N HIS A 31 6.58 19.18 2.63
CA HIS A 31 6.94 17.79 2.90
C HIS A 31 6.93 16.89 1.64
N MET A 32 6.33 17.30 0.53
CA MET A 32 6.35 16.55 -0.73
C MET A 32 7.64 16.72 -1.54
N TYR A 33 8.43 17.76 -1.25
CA TYR A 33 9.65 18.10 -1.99
C TYR A 33 10.90 18.23 -1.12
N THR A 34 10.77 18.14 0.20
CA THR A 34 11.89 18.10 1.14
C THR A 34 12.60 16.73 1.08
N GLY A 35 13.63 16.54 1.92
CA GLY A 35 14.33 15.26 2.08
C GLY A 35 15.66 15.18 1.32
N PRO A 36 16.43 14.10 1.53
CA PRO A 36 17.79 13.96 1.00
C PRO A 36 17.83 13.94 -0.53
N LEU A 37 16.81 13.35 -1.17
CA LEU A 37 16.71 13.22 -2.62
C LEU A 37 15.67 14.16 -3.26
N LYS A 38 15.09 15.09 -2.49
CA LYS A 38 13.99 15.97 -2.92
C LYS A 38 12.75 15.23 -3.44
N LEU A 39 12.55 13.99 -2.98
CA LEU A 39 11.39 13.14 -3.30
C LEU A 39 10.28 13.23 -2.23
N GLY A 40 10.47 14.11 -1.23
CA GLY A 40 9.63 14.26 -0.06
C GLY A 40 10.33 13.84 1.22
N ASP A 41 9.80 14.29 2.35
CA ASP A 41 10.31 13.95 3.67
C ASP A 41 10.08 12.45 3.97
N PRO A 42 11.15 11.66 4.24
CA PRO A 42 11.02 10.27 4.66
C PRO A 42 10.25 10.08 5.98
N ASN A 43 10.24 11.07 6.86
CA ASN A 43 9.59 10.98 8.17
C ASN A 43 8.11 11.38 8.15
N TYR A 44 7.61 11.92 7.04
CA TYR A 44 6.20 12.27 6.91
C TYR A 44 5.33 11.02 6.75
N ARG A 45 4.45 10.74 7.74
CA ARG A 45 3.66 9.51 7.83
C ARG A 45 2.17 9.65 7.53
N GLU A 46 1.67 10.82 7.19
CA GLU A 46 0.24 10.97 6.88
C GLU A 46 -0.10 10.37 5.51
N LEU A 47 -1.34 9.90 5.37
CA LEU A 47 -1.85 9.36 4.11
C LEU A 47 -2.60 10.43 3.34
N SER A 48 -2.28 10.57 2.06
CA SER A 48 -3.10 11.31 1.11
C SER A 48 -4.41 10.58 0.83
N ASN A 49 -5.45 11.30 0.41
CA ASN A 49 -6.73 10.70 -0.02
C ASN A 49 -6.53 9.66 -1.13
N MET A 50 -5.58 9.91 -2.04
CA MET A 50 -5.23 8.97 -3.12
C MET A 50 -4.47 7.74 -2.63
N GLU A 51 -3.91 7.77 -1.42
CA GLU A 51 -3.29 6.60 -0.81
C GLU A 51 -4.35 5.82 -0.01
N LYS A 52 -5.18 6.55 0.75
CA LYS A 52 -6.21 5.99 1.63
C LYS A 52 -7.30 5.23 0.88
N ASP A 53 -7.83 5.79 -0.23
CA ASP A 53 -9.05 5.28 -0.86
C ASP A 53 -8.81 4.26 -1.98
N PRO A 54 -7.90 4.49 -2.97
CA PRO A 54 -7.65 3.47 -3.99
C PRO A 54 -6.47 2.55 -3.65
N LEU A 55 -5.38 3.07 -3.06
CA LEU A 55 -4.11 2.34 -2.97
C LEU A 55 -4.08 1.31 -1.83
N ILE A 56 -4.45 1.70 -0.61
CA ILE A 56 -4.49 0.76 0.53
C ILE A 56 -5.51 -0.36 0.27
N PRO A 57 -6.75 -0.11 -0.18
CA PRO A 57 -7.69 -1.18 -0.49
C PRO A 57 -7.26 -2.06 -1.67
N GLN A 58 -6.50 -1.54 -2.63
CA GLN A 58 -5.88 -2.37 -3.67
C GLN A 58 -4.84 -3.32 -3.07
N ARG A 59 -3.93 -2.81 -2.24
CA ARG A 59 -2.92 -3.64 -1.56
C ARG A 59 -3.56 -4.71 -0.67
N MET A 60 -4.60 -4.37 0.07
CA MET A 60 -5.38 -5.33 0.86
C MET A 60 -5.97 -6.44 -0.01
N ARG A 61 -6.53 -6.10 -1.18
CA ARG A 61 -7.06 -7.09 -2.14
C ARG A 61 -5.98 -8.03 -2.67
N ASP A 62 -4.80 -7.52 -2.99
CA ASP A 62 -3.73 -8.35 -3.51
C ASP A 62 -3.18 -9.30 -2.44
N VAL A 63 -2.88 -8.78 -1.25
CA VAL A 63 -2.36 -9.55 -0.12
C VAL A 63 -3.37 -10.60 0.36
N SER A 64 -4.64 -10.24 0.49
CA SER A 64 -5.69 -11.17 0.91
C SER A 64 -5.86 -12.37 -0.06
N ARG A 65 -5.60 -12.18 -1.36
CA ARG A 65 -5.57 -13.28 -2.33
C ARG A 65 -4.39 -14.23 -2.11
N GLU A 66 -3.25 -13.71 -1.66
CA GLU A 66 -2.09 -14.54 -1.30
C GLU A 66 -2.31 -15.35 -0.02
N LEU A 67 -3.05 -14.78 0.94
CA LEU A 67 -3.39 -15.43 2.20
C LEU A 67 -4.43 -16.57 2.05
N CYS A 68 -5.17 -16.59 0.95
CA CYS A 68 -6.20 -17.59 0.66
C CYS A 68 -5.84 -18.44 -0.58
N PRO A 69 -4.67 -19.14 -0.61
CA PRO A 69 -4.19 -19.81 -1.82
C PRO A 69 -5.08 -21.00 -2.24
N ASP A 70 -5.63 -21.75 -1.28
CA ASP A 70 -6.46 -22.93 -1.55
C ASP A 70 -7.77 -22.55 -2.23
N GLU A 71 -8.41 -21.48 -1.76
CA GLU A 71 -9.72 -21.05 -2.22
C GLU A 71 -9.59 -20.42 -3.61
N VAL A 72 -8.52 -19.64 -3.82
CA VAL A 72 -8.14 -19.11 -5.13
C VAL A 72 -7.84 -20.26 -6.10
N LYS A 73 -7.13 -21.30 -5.66
CA LYS A 73 -6.81 -22.45 -6.50
C LYS A 73 -8.06 -23.23 -6.91
N LYS A 74 -8.98 -23.51 -5.99
CA LYS A 74 -10.27 -24.17 -6.29
C LYS A 74 -11.09 -23.36 -7.30
N PHE A 75 -11.17 -22.05 -7.12
CA PHE A 75 -11.87 -21.18 -8.06
C PHE A 75 -11.21 -21.18 -9.45
N LEU A 76 -9.88 -21.10 -9.52
CA LEU A 76 -9.14 -21.17 -10.79
C LEU A 76 -9.28 -22.53 -11.48
N GLU A 77 -9.30 -23.64 -10.73
CA GLU A 77 -9.52 -24.98 -11.28
C GLU A 77 -10.93 -25.15 -11.83
N CYS A 78 -11.95 -24.64 -11.14
CA CYS A 78 -13.32 -24.60 -11.66
C CYS A 78 -13.40 -23.73 -12.92
N GLY A 79 -12.78 -22.55 -12.89
CA GLY A 79 -12.70 -21.62 -14.02
C GLY A 79 -12.09 -22.23 -15.28
N LYS A 80 -11.04 -23.04 -15.11
CA LYS A 80 -10.38 -23.75 -16.20
C LYS A 80 -11.22 -24.88 -16.80
N LYS A 81 -12.09 -25.52 -16.01
CA LYS A 81 -12.95 -26.63 -16.47
C LYS A 81 -14.19 -26.13 -17.21
N GLU A 82 -14.88 -25.14 -16.64
CA GLU A 82 -16.18 -24.66 -17.13
C GLU A 82 -16.05 -23.52 -18.17
N GLY A 83 -14.88 -22.89 -18.28
CA GLY A 83 -14.63 -21.83 -19.24
C GLY A 83 -15.58 -20.64 -19.04
N LEU A 84 -16.38 -20.31 -20.05
CA LEU A 84 -17.35 -19.21 -19.97
C LEU A 84 -18.52 -19.49 -19.01
N ALA A 85 -18.84 -20.77 -18.75
CA ALA A 85 -19.93 -21.15 -17.85
C ALA A 85 -19.58 -20.95 -16.36
N SER A 86 -18.32 -20.62 -16.04
CA SER A 86 -17.81 -20.46 -14.68
C SER A 86 -18.57 -19.45 -13.82
N PHE A 87 -19.18 -18.41 -14.43
CA PHE A 87 -19.97 -17.43 -13.68
C PHE A 87 -21.22 -18.04 -13.00
N TYR A 88 -21.79 -19.08 -13.61
CA TYR A 88 -22.97 -19.77 -13.08
C TYR A 88 -22.56 -21.02 -12.30
N GLN A 89 -21.62 -21.81 -12.83
CA GLN A 89 -21.27 -23.11 -12.24
C GLN A 89 -20.28 -23.01 -11.07
N CYS A 90 -19.42 -21.98 -11.04
CA CYS A 90 -18.40 -21.83 -10.00
C CYS A 90 -18.79 -20.87 -8.87
N GLN A 91 -20.09 -20.65 -8.65
CA GLN A 91 -20.59 -19.72 -7.62
C GLN A 91 -20.20 -20.15 -6.21
N GLY A 92 -20.24 -21.46 -5.92
CA GLY A 92 -19.84 -21.99 -4.61
C GLY A 92 -18.38 -21.69 -4.29
N GLN A 93 -17.46 -22.02 -5.20
CA GLN A 93 -16.02 -21.76 -5.02
C GLN A 93 -15.72 -20.26 -4.96
N LYS A 94 -16.45 -19.45 -5.75
CA LYS A 94 -16.35 -17.99 -5.69
C LYS A 94 -16.73 -17.46 -4.30
N ASP A 95 -17.84 -17.93 -3.74
CA ASP A 95 -18.33 -17.46 -2.45
C ASP A 95 -17.39 -17.86 -1.31
N GLU A 96 -16.79 -19.05 -1.36
CA GLU A 96 -15.73 -19.47 -0.43
C GLU A 96 -14.52 -18.55 -0.49
N MET A 97 -14.04 -18.24 -1.71
CA MET A 97 -12.93 -17.30 -1.92
C MET A 97 -13.27 -15.89 -1.41
N VAL A 98 -14.45 -15.37 -1.73
CA VAL A 98 -14.89 -14.05 -1.27
C VAL A 98 -15.00 -14.02 0.26
N LYS A 99 -15.53 -15.07 0.89
CA LYS A 99 -15.59 -15.18 2.36
C LYS A 99 -14.20 -15.17 3.00
N CYS A 100 -13.22 -15.86 2.42
CA CYS A 100 -11.85 -15.83 2.93
C CYS A 100 -11.24 -14.43 2.84
N ILE A 101 -11.39 -13.78 1.68
CA ILE A 101 -10.87 -12.43 1.44
C ILE A 101 -11.53 -11.39 2.35
N ALA A 102 -12.85 -11.45 2.51
CA ALA A 102 -13.61 -10.52 3.34
C ALA A 102 -13.16 -10.56 4.81
N LYS A 103 -12.92 -11.75 5.37
CA LYS A 103 -12.41 -11.90 6.75
C LYS A 103 -11.14 -11.10 7.02
N TRP A 104 -10.22 -11.06 6.05
CA TRP A 104 -9.00 -10.28 6.16
C TRP A 104 -9.24 -8.79 5.95
N GLN A 105 -10.08 -8.42 4.97
CA GLN A 105 -10.36 -7.03 4.66
C GLN A 105 -11.13 -6.30 5.76
N ASP A 106 -11.99 -7.01 6.48
CA ASP A 106 -12.75 -6.47 7.61
C ASP A 106 -11.89 -6.31 8.88
N ASN A 107 -10.69 -6.92 8.92
CA ASN A 107 -9.81 -6.82 10.08
C ASN A 107 -9.07 -5.46 10.10
N PRO A 108 -9.27 -4.62 11.14
CA PRO A 108 -8.59 -3.33 11.24
C PRO A 108 -7.07 -3.46 11.42
N GLN A 109 -6.60 -4.48 12.14
CA GLN A 109 -5.16 -4.72 12.35
C GLN A 109 -4.46 -5.04 11.03
N PHE A 110 -5.13 -5.78 10.15
CA PHE A 110 -4.62 -6.08 8.81
C PHE A 110 -4.47 -4.81 7.96
N LYS A 111 -5.49 -3.94 8.00
CA LYS A 111 -5.45 -2.64 7.31
C LYS A 111 -4.30 -1.77 7.85
N GLU A 112 -4.10 -1.74 9.15
CA GLU A 112 -3.00 -1.01 9.78
C GLU A 112 -1.64 -1.56 9.35
N ALA A 113 -1.45 -2.88 9.38
CA ALA A 113 -0.20 -3.52 8.97
C ALA A 113 0.15 -3.24 7.49
N ILE A 114 -0.84 -3.30 6.57
CA ILE A 114 -0.64 -2.94 5.16
C ILE A 114 -0.37 -1.44 4.99
N THR A 115 -1.00 -0.61 5.82
CA THR A 115 -0.74 0.84 5.81
C THR A 115 0.68 1.13 6.26
N GLN A 116 1.17 0.48 7.31
CA GLN A 116 2.55 0.61 7.76
C GLN A 116 3.54 0.08 6.72
N GLU A 117 3.25 -1.05 6.07
CA GLU A 117 4.04 -1.56 4.95
C GLU A 117 4.19 -0.51 3.85
N TYR A 118 3.08 0.09 3.43
CA TYR A 118 3.08 1.12 2.40
C TYR A 118 3.86 2.37 2.81
N LEU A 119 3.65 2.87 4.03
CA LEU A 119 4.36 4.03 4.56
C LEU A 119 5.86 3.78 4.62
N ASN A 120 6.27 2.59 5.04
CA ASN A 120 7.66 2.19 5.10
C ASN A 120 8.30 2.09 3.70
N GLU A 121 7.59 1.55 2.71
CA GLU A 121 8.05 1.59 1.31
C GLU A 121 8.21 3.01 0.78
N ARG A 122 7.28 3.90 1.13
CA ARG A 122 7.30 5.31 0.72
C ARG A 122 8.48 6.03 1.36
N SER A 123 8.69 5.86 2.66
CA SER A 123 9.83 6.42 3.39
C SER A 123 11.15 5.87 2.87
N HIS A 124 11.22 4.56 2.57
CA HIS A 124 12.38 3.95 1.94
C HIS A 124 12.69 4.62 0.60
N TYR A 125 11.71 4.72 -0.30
CA TYR A 125 11.88 5.35 -1.61
C TYR A 125 12.32 6.81 -1.49
N ARG A 126 11.77 7.57 -0.55
CA ARG A 126 12.17 8.98 -0.31
C ARG A 126 13.60 9.11 0.21
N GLN A 127 14.07 8.13 0.97
CA GLN A 127 15.42 8.11 1.54
C GLN A 127 16.48 7.60 0.57
N THR A 128 16.20 6.50 -0.16
CA THR A 128 17.18 5.78 -0.98
C THR A 128 16.98 5.97 -2.48
N GLY A 129 15.79 6.39 -2.92
CA GLY A 129 15.39 6.44 -4.33
C GLY A 129 15.03 5.08 -4.92
N ILE A 130 15.09 4.01 -4.12
CA ILE A 130 14.84 2.63 -4.57
C ILE A 130 13.36 2.33 -4.45
N ARG A 131 12.71 2.03 -5.57
CA ARG A 131 11.27 1.73 -5.61
C ARG A 131 11.05 0.23 -5.38
N THR A 132 10.15 -0.09 -4.45
CA THR A 132 9.65 -1.45 -4.28
C THR A 132 8.57 -1.73 -5.33
N SER A 133 8.85 -2.64 -6.28
CA SER A 133 7.83 -3.09 -7.23
C SER A 133 6.98 -4.20 -6.62
N ARG A 134 5.65 -4.06 -6.73
CA ARG A 134 4.68 -5.11 -6.38
C ARG A 134 4.15 -5.86 -7.60
N TYR A 135 4.41 -5.34 -8.79
CA TYR A 135 3.91 -5.89 -10.04
C TYR A 135 5.04 -5.98 -11.05
N GLN A 136 5.16 -7.13 -11.70
CA GLN A 136 5.99 -7.30 -12.88
C GLN A 136 5.06 -7.27 -14.10
N SER A 137 5.05 -6.14 -14.81
CA SER A 137 4.03 -5.85 -15.82
C SER A 137 2.62 -5.90 -15.20
N THR A 138 1.77 -6.85 -15.61
CA THR A 138 0.40 -7.03 -15.08
C THR A 138 0.30 -8.07 -13.96
N LYS A 139 1.39 -8.78 -13.64
CA LYS A 139 1.38 -9.87 -12.65
C LYS A 139 1.83 -9.38 -11.29
N TYR A 140 1.07 -9.71 -10.26
CA TYR A 140 1.45 -9.45 -8.87
C TYR A 140 2.65 -10.34 -8.47
N ILE A 141 3.64 -9.75 -7.80
CA ILE A 141 4.87 -10.45 -7.38
C ILE A 141 4.60 -11.14 -6.06
N HIS A 142 4.52 -12.47 -6.13
CA HIS A 142 4.31 -13.31 -4.96
C HIS A 142 5.42 -13.18 -3.92
N ARG A 143 5.05 -13.37 -2.65
CA ARG A 143 6.02 -13.42 -1.55
C ARG A 143 6.99 -14.59 -1.71
N ASP A 144 8.21 -14.43 -1.21
CA ASP A 144 9.21 -15.51 -1.19
C ASP A 144 8.69 -16.66 -0.31
N PRO A 145 8.78 -17.93 -0.74
CA PRO A 145 8.39 -19.09 0.08
C PRO A 145 9.04 -19.16 1.45
N ASN A 146 10.23 -18.56 1.63
CA ASN A 146 10.98 -18.55 2.89
C ASN A 146 10.51 -17.47 3.87
N ASP A 147 9.70 -16.50 3.45
CA ASP A 147 9.14 -15.45 4.31
C ASP A 147 7.61 -15.63 4.42
N PRO A 148 7.12 -16.39 5.42
CA PRO A 148 5.71 -16.67 5.56
C PRO A 148 4.91 -15.38 5.80
N PRO A 149 3.69 -15.26 5.24
CA PRO A 149 2.92 -14.03 5.31
C PRO A 149 2.29 -13.78 6.69
N LEU A 150 2.17 -14.81 7.51
CA LEU A 150 1.60 -14.75 8.85
C LEU A 150 2.69 -14.95 9.90
N GLY A 151 2.64 -14.16 10.97
CA GLY A 151 3.46 -14.33 12.15
C GLY A 151 3.03 -15.53 13.01
N PRO A 152 3.78 -15.85 14.06
CA PRO A 152 3.43 -16.92 15.01
C PRO A 152 2.12 -16.63 15.77
N ASP A 153 1.73 -15.36 15.85
CA ASP A 153 0.49 -14.85 16.42
C ASP A 153 -0.70 -14.92 15.44
N GLY A 154 -0.48 -15.36 14.21
CA GLY A 154 -1.50 -15.39 13.15
C GLY A 154 -1.82 -14.02 12.56
N GLN A 155 -1.08 -12.97 12.91
CA GLN A 155 -1.24 -11.65 12.33
C GLN A 155 -0.45 -11.50 11.02
N TYR A 156 -0.87 -10.56 10.19
CA TYR A 156 -0.16 -10.27 8.94
C TYR A 156 1.17 -9.58 9.21
N ARG A 157 2.25 -10.13 8.66
CA ARG A 157 3.59 -9.57 8.75
C ARG A 157 3.88 -8.68 7.53
N PRO A 158 4.13 -7.37 7.71
CA PRO A 158 4.54 -6.48 6.63
C PRO A 158 5.77 -6.98 5.88
N ARG A 159 5.79 -6.79 4.55
CA ARG A 159 6.96 -7.11 3.73
C ARG A 159 8.06 -6.06 3.91
N LYS A 160 9.31 -6.51 3.81
CA LYS A 160 10.46 -5.61 3.69
C LYS A 160 10.44 -4.87 2.34
N PRO A 161 10.82 -3.58 2.28
CA PRO A 161 11.10 -2.88 1.03
C PRO A 161 12.22 -3.55 0.21
N ALA A 162 12.29 -3.23 -1.08
CA ALA A 162 13.36 -3.72 -1.95
C ALA A 162 14.75 -3.31 -1.43
N GLN A 163 15.72 -4.23 -1.47
CA GLN A 163 17.10 -3.97 -1.04
C GLN A 163 17.23 -3.42 0.40
N TRP A 164 16.31 -3.82 1.29
CA TRP A 164 16.28 -3.36 2.68
C TRP A 164 17.60 -3.63 3.42
N ASP A 165 18.06 -4.88 3.40
CA ASP A 165 19.24 -5.29 4.16
C ASP A 165 20.54 -4.65 3.61
N GLU A 166 20.58 -4.33 2.31
CA GLU A 166 21.68 -3.60 1.65
C GLU A 166 21.66 -2.10 1.99
N SER A 167 20.46 -1.52 2.08
CA SER A 167 20.28 -0.09 2.32
C SER A 167 20.50 0.31 3.77
N TYR A 168 20.30 -0.62 4.71
CA TYR A 168 20.37 -0.37 6.15
C TYR A 168 21.24 -1.40 6.90
N PRO A 169 22.55 -1.49 6.57
CA PRO A 169 23.45 -2.47 7.21
C PRO A 169 23.67 -2.19 8.71
N ASN A 170 23.51 -0.93 9.14
CA ASN A 170 23.73 -0.49 10.52
C ASN A 170 22.45 -0.52 11.39
N GLY A 171 21.34 -1.06 10.86
CA GLY A 171 20.05 -1.14 11.55
C GLY A 171 18.96 -0.27 10.92
N ALA A 172 17.71 -0.56 11.29
CA ALA A 172 16.52 0.08 10.75
C ALA A 172 16.46 1.58 11.09
N PRO A 173 16.00 2.44 10.15
CA PRO A 173 15.81 3.86 10.39
C PRO A 173 14.65 4.11 11.36
N GLU A 174 14.63 5.28 12.03
CA GLU A 174 13.64 5.62 13.06
C GLU A 174 12.19 5.45 12.59
N TRP A 175 11.90 5.85 11.35
CA TRP A 175 10.56 5.76 10.78
C TRP A 175 10.08 4.32 10.56
N ALA A 176 10.96 3.32 10.53
CA ALA A 176 10.58 1.93 10.32
C ALA A 176 10.09 1.26 11.61
N GLY A 177 10.38 1.87 12.77
CA GLY A 177 10.07 1.33 14.09
C GLY A 177 10.64 -0.09 14.29
N ASP A 178 9.88 -0.92 15.01
CA ASP A 178 10.27 -2.29 15.35
C ASP A 178 9.72 -3.34 14.37
N ILE A 179 9.12 -2.93 13.26
CA ILE A 179 8.39 -3.82 12.33
C ILE A 179 9.32 -4.83 11.63
N TYR A 180 10.57 -4.43 11.38
CA TYR A 180 11.57 -5.24 10.66
C TYR A 180 12.74 -5.70 11.52
N LYS A 181 12.63 -5.55 12.85
CA LYS A 181 13.63 -6.06 13.79
C LYS A 181 13.52 -7.56 13.96
#